data_AF-A0A8T7EB71-F1
#
_entry.id   AF-A0A8T7EB71-F1
#
_cell.length_a   1.000
_cell.length_b   1.000
_cell.length_c   1.000
_cell.angle_alpha   90.00
_cell.angle_beta   90.00
_cell.angle_gamma   90.00
#
_symmetry.space_group_name_H-M   'P 1'
#
loop_
_entity.id
_entity.type
_entity.pdbx_description
1 polymer ?
#
loop_
_entity_poly.entity_id
_entity_poly.type
_entity_poly.pdbx_seq_one_letter_code
_entity_poly.pdbx_strand_id
1 'polypeptide(L)' 'MGEKEPKTSKDFVNLARKSDRVRAIREAKGSHVIIEFDDSSSISVPVYGNKQLSKGIHQKLLKTFKSAGILE' A
#
# COMPACT_ATOMS: atom_id res chain seq x y z
N MET A 1 14.04 12.59 -8.18
CA MET A 1 12.59 12.90 -8.15
C MET A 1 12.12 12.68 -6.72
N GLY A 2 11.65 13.72 -6.03
CA GLY A 2 11.20 13.59 -4.64
C GLY A 2 9.80 12.97 -4.61
N GLU A 3 9.71 11.65 -4.65
CA GLU A 3 8.43 10.98 -4.45
C GLU A 3 7.97 11.23 -3.01
N LYS A 4 6.89 12.00 -2.87
CA LYS A 4 6.30 12.35 -1.58
C LYS A 4 5.85 11.07 -0.88
N GLU A 5 6.25 10.88 0.38
CA GLU A 5 5.83 9.74 1.19
C GLU A 5 4.29 9.59 1.16
N PRO A 6 3.77 8.37 0.94
CA PRO A 6 2.33 8.13 0.90
C PRO A 6 1.68 8.42 2.25
N LYS A 7 0.63 9.26 2.25
CA LYS A 7 -0.07 9.70 3.49
C LYS A 7 -1.47 9.11 3.62
N THR A 8 -2.08 8.70 2.52
CA THR A 8 -3.43 8.13 2.49
C THR A 8 -3.42 6.72 1.93
N SER A 9 -4.45 5.93 2.23
CA SER A 9 -4.61 4.59 1.66
C SER A 9 -4.56 4.57 0.14
N LYS A 10 -5.12 5.61 -0.50
CA LYS A 10 -5.09 5.77 -1.96
C LYS A 10 -3.67 5.98 -2.48
N ASP A 11 -2.83 6.72 -1.76
CA ASP A 11 -1.43 6.88 -2.16
C ASP A 11 -0.69 5.55 -2.16
N PHE A 12 -0.86 4.72 -1.12
CA PHE A 12 -0.25 3.39 -1.08
C PHE A 12 -0.75 2.49 -2.21
N VAL A 13 -2.06 2.49 -2.48
CA VAL A 13 -2.62 1.69 -3.58
C VAL A 13 -2.11 2.19 -4.93
N ASN A 14 -2.03 3.52 -5.13
CA ASN A 14 -1.51 4.10 -6.37
C ASN A 14 -0.02 3.81 -6.56
N LEU A 15 0.77 3.84 -5.47
CA LEU A 15 2.18 3.49 -5.49
C LEU A 15 2.37 2.02 -5.87
N ALA A 16 1.58 1.13 -5.26
CA ALA A 16 1.59 -0.29 -5.59
C ALA A 16 1.20 -0.54 -7.06
N ARG A 17 0.19 0.16 -7.59
CA ARG A 17 -0.23 0.04 -9.00
C ARG A 17 0.86 0.46 -10.00
N LYS A 18 1.80 1.31 -9.58
CA LYS A 18 2.88 1.81 -10.42
C LYS A 18 4.19 1.04 -10.23
N SER A 19 4.24 0.10 -9.28
CA SER A 19 5.46 -0.62 -8.95
C SER A 19 5.51 -1.97 -9.66
N ASP A 20 6.65 -2.28 -10.26
CA ASP A 20 6.93 -3.59 -10.86
C ASP A 20 7.13 -4.70 -9.82
N ARG A 21 7.17 -4.36 -8.52
CA ARG A 21 7.30 -5.31 -7.40
C ARG A 21 5.95 -5.85 -6.90
N VAL A 22 4.86 -5.38 -7.50
CA VAL A 22 3.50 -5.79 -7.14
C VAL A 22 3.01 -6.79 -8.17
N ARG A 23 2.78 -8.01 -7.70
CA ARG A 23 2.31 -9.11 -8.51
C ARG A 23 0.83 -8.99 -8.85
N ALA A 24 0.02 -8.59 -7.87
CA ALA A 24 -1.42 -8.44 -8.06
C ALA A 24 -2.03 -7.47 -7.05
N ILE A 25 -3.15 -6.86 -7.45
CA ILE A 25 -3.97 -6.02 -6.57
C ILE A 25 -5.40 -6.52 -6.67
N ARG A 26 -5.98 -6.94 -5.55
CA ARG A 26 -7.35 -7.45 -5.47
C ARG A 26 -8.19 -6.57 -4.57
N GLU A 27 -9.38 -6.20 -5.05
CA GLU A 27 -10.36 -5.51 -4.23
C GLU A 27 -11.10 -6.55 -3.38
N ALA A 28 -10.94 -6.48 -2.05
CA ALA A 28 -11.67 -7.37 -1.14
C ALA A 28 -13.09 -6.85 -0.94
N LYS A 29 -14.07 -7.74 -0.72
CA LYS A 29 -15.45 -7.34 -0.39
C LYS A 29 -15.45 -6.42 0.83
N GLY A 30 -15.72 -5.13 0.64
CA GLY A 30 -15.70 -4.09 1.68
C GLY A 30 -14.75 -2.94 1.34
N SER A 31 -14.29 -2.22 2.37
CA SER A 31 -13.39 -1.07 2.22
C SER A 31 -11.91 -1.47 2.34
N HIS A 32 -11.49 -2.55 1.68
CA HIS A 32 -10.09 -3.02 1.72
C HIS A 32 -9.59 -3.42 0.33
N VAL A 33 -8.31 -3.16 0.07
CA VAL A 33 -7.57 -3.60 -1.11
C VAL A 33 -6.43 -4.49 -0.65
N ILE A 34 -6.32 -5.68 -1.19
CA ILE A 34 -5.21 -6.60 -0.94
C ILE A 34 -4.16 -6.39 -2.03
N ILE A 35 -2.92 -6.13 -1.62
CA ILE A 35 -1.78 -5.99 -2.51
C ILE A 35 -0.89 -7.20 -2.29
N GLU A 36 -0.64 -7.96 -3.34
CA GLU A 36 0.27 -9.11 -3.37
C GLU A 36 1.58 -8.68 -4.03
N PHE A 37 2.69 -8.87 -3.34
CA PHE A 37 4.03 -8.52 -3.78
C PHE A 37 4.73 -9.73 -4.42
N ASP A 38 5.83 -9.48 -5.14
CA ASP A 38 6.61 -10.53 -5.81
C ASP A 38 7.22 -11.55 -4.85
N ASP A 39 7.55 -11.15 -3.62
CA ASP A 39 8.04 -12.05 -2.57
C ASP A 39 6.96 -12.96 -1.98
N SER A 40 5.77 -13.01 -2.60
CA SER A 40 4.58 -13.72 -2.15
C SER A 40 3.99 -13.20 -0.82
N SER A 41 4.52 -12.10 -0.28
CA SER A 41 3.88 -11.40 0.82
C SER A 41 2.65 -10.63 0.33
N SER A 42 1.72 -10.37 1.24
CA SER A 42 0.55 -9.55 0.92
C SER A 42 0.17 -8.63 2.06
N ILE A 43 -0.43 -7.49 1.74
CA ILE A 43 -0.94 -6.54 2.72
C ILE A 43 -2.36 -6.10 2.38
N SER A 44 -3.21 -6.08 3.40
CA SER A 44 -4.53 -5.47 3.31
C SER A 44 -4.45 -3.98 3.63
N VAL A 45 -4.81 -3.16 2.65
CA VAL A 45 -4.85 -1.70 2.73
C VAL A 45 -6.30 -1.26 2.90
N PRO A 46 -6.66 -0.65 4.05
CA PRO A 46 -8.02 -0.17 4.26
C PRO A 46 -8.30 1.08 3.43
N VAL A 47 -9.22 1.00 2.47
CA VAL A 47 -9.67 2.10 1.60
C VAL A 47 -10.96 2.73 2.12
N TYR A 48 -10.93 3.28 3.33
CA TYR A 48 -12.06 4.03 3.91
C TYR A 48 -12.03 5.51 3.49
N GLY A 49 -12.52 5.82 2.29
CA GLY A 49 -12.62 7.19 1.80
C GLY A 49 -11.26 7.92 1.74
N ASN A 50 -11.30 9.25 1.68
CA ASN A 50 -10.09 10.10 1.68
C ASN A 50 -9.58 10.40 3.11
N LYS A 51 -9.90 9.54 4.09
CA LYS A 51 -9.49 9.75 5.48
C LYS A 51 -8.01 9.42 5.65
N GLN A 52 -7.35 10.20 6.49
CA GLN A 52 -5.96 9.95 6.89
C GLN A 52 -5.88 8.61 7.63
N LEU A 53 -4.86 7.82 7.31
CA LEU A 53 -4.60 6.55 7.96
C LEU A 53 -4.23 6.77 9.44
N SER A 54 -4.76 5.92 10.32
CA SER A 54 -4.28 5.88 11.71
C SER A 54 -2.78 5.61 11.75
N LYS A 55 -2.05 6.26 12.66
CA LYS A 55 -0.58 6.18 12.77
C LYS A 55 -0.04 4.74 12.71
N GLY A 56 -0.69 3.81 13.40
CA GLY A 56 -0.28 2.40 13.40
C GLY A 56 -0.41 1.72 12.03
N ILE A 57 -1.51 1.95 11.32
CA ILE A 57 -1.73 1.39 9.97
C ILE A 57 -0.77 2.05 8.98
N HIS A 58 -0.59 3.37 9.06
CA HIS A 58 0.35 4.10 8.23
C HIS A 58 1.78 3.56 8.35
N GLN A 59 2.27 3.39 9.58
CA GLN A 59 3.60 2.82 9.84
C GLN A 59 3.72 1.37 9.37
N LYS A 60 2.67 0.56 9.55
CA LYS A 60 2.64 -0.82 9.04
C LYS A 60 2.77 -0.85 7.52
N LEU A 61 2.01 -0.02 6.81
CA LEU A 61 2.07 0.09 5.35
C LEU A 61 3.44 0.58 4.89
N LEU A 62 4.00 1.63 5.50
CA LEU A 62 5.35 2.10 5.19
C LEU A 62 6.40 1.00 5.34
N LYS A 63 6.37 0.28 6.47
CA LYS A 63 7.34 -0.80 6.73
C LYS A 63 7.22 -1.91 5.69
N THR A 64 6.02 -2.33 5.34
CA THR A 64 5.81 -3.37 4.33
C THR A 64 6.25 -2.91 2.95
N PHE A 65 5.92 -1.70 2.53
CA PHE A 65 6.33 -1.17 1.22
C PHE A 65 7.84 -0.95 1.13
N LYS A 66 8.50 -0.53 2.21
CA LYS A 66 9.97 -0.50 2.31
C LYS A 66 10.57 -1.91 2.20
N SER A 67 9.99 -2.88 2.92
CA SER A 67 10.45 -4.28 2.89
C SER A 67 10.26 -4.92 1.51
N ALA A 68 9.21 -4.55 0.77
CA ALA A 68 8.95 -4.98 -0.60
C ALA A 68 9.81 -4.24 -1.64
N GLY A 69 10.65 -3.27 -1.22
CA GLY A 69 11.50 -2.48 -2.11
C GLY A 69 10.73 -1.50 -3.00
N ILE A 70 9.52 -1.10 -2.59
CA ILE A 70 8.67 -0.11 -3.29
C ILE A 70 8.97 1.31 -2.80
N LEU A 71 9.34 1.45 -1.52
CA LEU A 71 9.77 2.72 -0.92
C LEU A 71 11.22 2.60 -0.45
N GLU A 72 12.01 3.66 -0.65
CA GLU A 72 13.33 3.83 -0.03
C GLU A 72 13.20 4.32 1.43
#